data_AF-A0A9E5NI34-F1
#
_entry.id   AF-A0A9E5NI34-F1
#
_cell.length_a   1.000
_cell.length_b   1.000
_cell.length_c   1.000
_cell.angle_alpha   90.00
_cell.angle_beta   90.00
_cell.angle_gamma   90.00
#
_symmetry.space_group_name_H-M   'P 1'
#
loop_
_entity.id
_entity.type
_entity.pdbx_description
1 polymer ?
#
loop_
_entity_poly.entity_id
_entity_poly.type
_entity_poly.pdbx_seq_one_letter_code
_entity_poly.pdbx_strand_id
1 'polypeptide(L)' 'QGPEVAAFEDEFAAFCGVQHAVATSSGTTALHLALLAYGIGPGDEVIN' A
#
# COMPACT_ATOMS: atom_id res chain seq x y z
N GLN A 1 14.53 -3.32 1.85
CA GLN A 1 13.65 -4.31 2.52
C GLN A 1 14.50 -5.53 2.88
N GLY A 2 14.20 -6.18 4.00
CA GLY A 2 14.85 -7.44 4.40
C GLY A 2 14.00 -8.66 3.99
N PRO A 3 14.53 -9.89 4.14
CA PRO A 3 13.85 -11.12 3.73
C PRO A 3 12.47 -11.29 4.39
N GLU A 4 12.34 -10.92 5.67
CA GLU A 4 11.07 -10.98 6.40
C GLU A 4 10.00 -10.05 5.82
N VAL A 5 10.40 -8.88 5.28
CA VAL A 5 9.45 -7.94 4.68
C VAL A 5 8.90 -8.50 3.37
N ALA A 6 9.77 -9.10 2.54
CA ALA A 6 9.35 -9.73 1.29
C ALA A 6 8.42 -10.93 1.55
N ALA A 7 8.77 -11.80 2.51
CA ALA A 7 7.92 -12.93 2.88
C ALA A 7 6.55 -12.46 3.38
N PHE A 8 6.52 -11.42 4.23
CA PHE A 8 5.27 -10.83 4.69
C PHE A 8 4.42 -10.26 3.54
N GLU A 9 5.03 -9.55 2.59
CA GLU A 9 4.33 -9.02 1.42
C GLU A 9 3.70 -10.14 0.57
N ASP A 10 4.44 -11.21 0.32
CA ASP A 10 3.94 -12.37 -0.43
C ASP A 10 2.78 -13.08 0.29
N GLU A 11 2.93 -13.34 1.59
CA GLU A 11 1.88 -13.96 2.41
C GLU A 11 0.64 -13.08 2.51
N PHE A 12 0.82 -11.77 2.67
CA PHE A 12 -0.28 -10.81 2.80
C PHE A 12 -1.02 -10.63 1.47
N ALA A 13 -0.31 -10.60 0.35
CA ALA A 13 -0.91 -10.60 -0.98
C ALA A 13 -1.78 -11.85 -1.19
N ALA A 14 -1.26 -13.03 -0.83
CA ALA A 14 -2.00 -14.28 -0.88
C ALA A 14 -3.23 -14.28 0.04
N PHE A 15 -3.09 -13.79 1.27
CA PHE A 15 -4.18 -13.67 2.24
C PHE A 15 -5.31 -12.76 1.73
N CYS A 16 -4.98 -11.62 1.13
CA CYS A 16 -5.95 -10.69 0.57
C CYS A 16 -6.48 -11.10 -0.82
N GLY A 17 -5.90 -12.12 -1.47
CA GLY A 17 -6.27 -12.54 -2.81
C GLY A 17 -5.93 -11.52 -3.91
N VAL A 18 -4.85 -10.75 -3.72
CA VAL A 18 -4.38 -9.71 -4.65
C VAL A 18 -3.02 -10.07 -5.25
N GLN A 19 -2.66 -9.44 -6.36
CA GLN A 19 -1.38 -9.71 -7.04
C GLN A 19 -0.17 -9.13 -6.30
N HIS A 20 -0.34 -8.05 -5.55
CA HIS A 20 0.74 -7.31 -4.90
C HIS A 20 0.32 -6.79 -3.53
N ALA A 21 1.25 -6.81 -2.58
CA ALA A 21 1.16 -6.08 -1.33
C ALA A 21 2.47 -5.31 -1.11
N VAL A 22 2.38 -4.17 -0.42
CA VAL A 22 3.53 -3.32 -0.11
C VAL A 22 3.47 -2.94 1.37
N ALA A 23 4.47 -3.35 2.13
CA ALA A 23 4.61 -3.01 3.54
C ALA A 23 5.08 -1.55 3.67
N THR A 24 4.41 -0.82 4.57
CA THR A 24 4.73 0.58 4.88
C THR A 24 4.91 0.75 6.39
N SER A 25 5.36 1.93 6.83
CA SER A 25 5.62 2.17 8.25
C SER A 25 4.35 2.40 9.08
N SER A 26 3.22 2.72 8.46
CA SER A 26 1.90 2.82 9.11
C SER A 26 0.75 2.85 8.09
N GLY A 27 -0.49 2.67 8.56
CA GLY A 27 -1.69 2.82 7.72
C GLY A 27 -1.82 4.22 7.09
N THR A 28 -1.40 5.28 7.80
CA THR A 28 -1.37 6.64 7.24
C THR A 28 -0.42 6.73 6.06
N THR A 29 0.76 6.12 6.16
CA THR A 29 1.72 6.11 5.04
C THR A 29 1.25 5.23 3.89
N ALA A 30 0.53 4.14 4.17
CA ALA A 30 -0.08 3.30 3.14
C ALA A 30 -1.10 4.07 2.31
N LEU A 31 -2.03 4.78 2.96
CA LEU A 31 -3.04 5.59 2.28
C LEU A 31 -2.40 6.74 1.50
N HIS A 32 -1.45 7.45 2.12
CA HIS A 32 -0.74 8.54 1.45
C HIS A 32 0.00 8.05 0.20
N LEU A 33 0.73 6.94 0.30
CA LEU A 33 1.43 6.34 -0.83
C LEU A 33 0.46 5.89 -1.94
N ALA A 34 -0.66 5.28 -1.57
CA ALA A 34 -1.67 4.83 -2.54
C ALA A 34 -2.26 6.00 -3.34
N LEU A 35 -2.61 7.12 -2.67
CA LEU A 35 -3.11 8.32 -3.34
C LEU A 35 -2.06 8.93 -4.28
N LEU A 36 -0.81 9.05 -3.81
CA LEU A 36 0.29 9.55 -4.64
C LEU A 36 0.54 8.65 -5.87
N ALA A 37 0.52 7.33 -5.69
CA ALA A 37 0.70 6.37 -6.79
C ALA A 37 -0.44 6.47 -7.83
N TYR A 38 -1.64 6.87 -7.40
CA TYR A 38 -2.79 7.12 -8.26
C TYR A 38 -2.77 8.53 -8.90
N GLY A 39 -1.77 9.35 -8.59
CA GLY A 39 -1.62 10.71 -9.12
C GLY A 39 -2.52 11.75 -8.46
N ILE A 40 -3.13 11.43 -7.31
CA ILE A 40 -4.04 12.33 -6.59
C ILE A 40 -3.23 13.45 -5.92
N GLY A 41 -3.70 14.68 -6.06
CA GLY A 41 -3.02 15.89 -5.60
C GLY A 41 -3.95 17.05 -5.26
N PRO A 42 -3.40 18.28 -5.14
CA PRO A 42 -4.18 19.45 -4.76
C PRO A 42 -5.32 19.74 -5.76
N GLY A 43 -6.55 19.83 -5.25
CA GLY A 43 -7.75 20.08 -6.06
C GLY A 43 -8.55 18.83 -6.39
N ASP A 44 -8.02 17.64 -6.13
CA ASP A 44 -8.75 16.38 -6.26
C ASP A 44 -9.62 16.13 -5.02
N GLU A 45 -10.80 15.55 -5.25
CA GLU A 45 -11.73 15.15 -4.20
C GLU A 45 -11.61 13.64 -3.95
N VAL A 46 -11.47 13.27 -2.67
CA VAL A 46 -11.46 11.89 -2.20
C VAL A 46 -12.67 11.69 -1.29
N ILE A 47 -13.59 10.83 -1.70
CA ILE A 47 -14.79 10.49 -0.92
C ILE A 47 -14.39 9.53 0.22
N ASN A 48 -14.96 9.73 1.40
CA ASN A 48 -14.79 8.90 2.59
C ASN A 48 -16.15 8.48 3.14
#